data_AF-A0A353Y470-F1
#
_entry.id   AF-A0A353Y470-F1
#
_cell.length_a   1.000
_cell.length_b   1.000
_cell.length_c   1.000
_cell.angle_alpha   90.00
_cell.angle_beta   90.00
_cell.angle_gamma   90.00
#
_symmetry.space_group_name_H-M   'P 1'
#
loop_
_entity.id
_entity.type
_entity.pdbx_description
1 polymer ?
#
loop_
_entity_poly.entity_id
_entity_poly.type
_entity_poly.pdbx_seq_one_letter_code
_entity_poly.pdbx_strand_id
1 'polypeptide(L)' 'MNIVTPTLTFRLTPAQRQSDTWKALKEHLQKDLQRLRDRNDNESLTAEQTAALRGQIAHCKAMLALDKDLPISPPDSE' A
#
# COMPACT_ATOMS: atom_id res chain seq x y z
N MET A 1 -0.22 -28.24 -17.22
CA MET A 1 1.04 -27.46 -17.22
C MET A 1 0.67 -26.04 -16.82
N ASN A 2 0.74 -25.71 -15.53
CA ASN A 2 0.36 -24.37 -15.04
C ASN A 2 1.52 -23.41 -15.28
N ILE A 3 1.29 -22.45 -16.17
CA ILE A 3 2.25 -21.39 -16.47
C ILE A 3 2.03 -20.31 -15.41
N VAL A 4 2.81 -20.33 -14.33
CA VAL A 4 2.84 -19.19 -13.39
C VAL A 4 3.47 -18.04 -14.15
N THR A 5 2.66 -17.07 -14.57
CA THR A 5 3.17 -15.85 -15.19
C THR A 5 3.86 -15.03 -14.10
N PRO A 6 5.16 -14.73 -14.19
CA PRO A 6 5.81 -13.87 -13.21
C PRO A 6 5.18 -12.48 -13.34
N THR A 7 4.35 -12.08 -12.38
CA THR A 7 3.85 -10.71 -12.30
C THR A 7 5.06 -9.82 -12.00
N LEU A 8 5.53 -9.09 -13.02
CA LEU A 8 6.53 -8.03 -12.87
C LEU A 8 5.99 -7.02 -11.87
N THR A 9 6.38 -7.19 -10.60
CA THR A 9 5.86 -6.36 -9.53
C THR A 9 6.64 -5.04 -9.55
N PHE A 10 5.96 -3.93 -9.81
CA PHE A 10 6.59 -2.62 -9.82
C PHE A 10 7.27 -2.32 -8.47
N ARG A 11 8.54 -1.89 -8.52
CA ARG A 11 9.38 -1.55 -7.37
C ARG A 11 10.30 -0.39 -7.72
N LEU A 12 10.62 0.42 -6.72
CA LEU A 12 11.61 1.47 -6.87
C LEU A 12 13.01 0.87 -6.81
N THR A 13 13.87 1.33 -7.73
CA THR A 13 15.30 1.04 -7.67
C THR A 13 15.94 1.76 -6.47
N PRO A 14 17.12 1.33 -6.00
CA PRO A 14 17.81 1.98 -4.88
C PRO A 14 18.06 3.49 -5.11
N ALA A 15 18.32 3.91 -6.34
CA ALA A 15 18.49 5.32 -6.69
C ALA A 15 17.17 6.10 -6.58
N GLN A 16 16.06 5.53 -7.06
CA GLN A 16 14.74 6.15 -6.96
C GLN A 16 14.28 6.31 -5.50
N ARG A 17 14.57 5.31 -4.64
CA ARG A 17 14.27 5.35 -3.19
C ARG A 17 15.01 6.49 -2.46
N GLN A 18 16.14 6.95 -2.99
CA GLN A 18 16.92 8.05 -2.40
C GLN A 18 16.57 9.42 -2.97
N SER A 19 15.79 9.47 -4.05
CA SER A 19 15.38 10.72 -4.69
C SER A 19 14.53 11.58 -3.74
N ASP A 20 14.70 12.90 -3.82
CA ASP A 20 13.94 13.83 -2.99
C ASP A 20 12.44 13.80 -3.34
N THR A 21 12.11 13.54 -4.60
CA THR A 21 10.73 13.30 -5.05
C THR A 21 10.10 12.13 -4.30
N TRP A 22 10.80 10.99 -4.16
CA TRP A 22 10.27 9.86 -3.41
C TRP A 22 10.13 10.18 -1.93
N LYS A 23 11.10 10.86 -1.32
CA LYS A 23 11.01 11.27 0.10
C LYS A 23 9.78 12.13 0.37
N ALA A 24 9.54 13.13 -0.48
CA ALA A 24 8.37 14.02 -0.37
C ALA A 24 7.05 13.25 -0.57
N LEU A 25 7.00 12.37 -1.59
CA LEU A 25 5.82 11.55 -1.84
C LEU A 25 5.55 10.57 -0.68
N LYS A 26 6.59 9.94 -0.14
CA LYS A 26 6.49 9.03 1.00
C LYS A 26 5.92 9.74 2.23
N GLU A 27 6.41 10.95 2.52
CA GLU A 27 5.88 11.76 3.62
C GLU A 27 4.40 12.10 3.42
N HIS A 28 4.02 12.52 2.21
CA HIS A 28 2.63 12.79 1.86
C HIS A 28 1.73 11.56 2.05
N LEU A 29 2.15 10.40 1.53
CA LEU A 29 1.42 9.13 1.67
C LEU A 29 1.32 8.66 3.12
N GLN A 30 2.34 8.91 3.95
CA GLN A 30 2.30 8.58 5.38
C GLN A 30 1.28 9.45 6.12
N LYS A 31 1.21 10.76 5.82
CA LYS A 31 0.20 11.67 6.38
C LYS A 31 -1.20 11.25 5.97
N ASP A 32 -1.40 10.92 4.71
CA ASP A 32 -2.69 10.44 4.21
C ASP A 32 -3.12 9.11 4.84
N LEU A 33 -2.18 8.16 4.98
CA LEU A 33 -2.44 6.90 5.67
C LEU A 33 -2.88 7.13 7.12
N GLN A 34 -2.26 8.07 7.82
CA GLN A 34 -2.66 8.40 9.19
C GLN A 34 -4.06 9.02 9.23
N ARG A 35 -4.32 10.03 8.39
CA ARG A 35 -5.64 10.66 8.25
C ARG A 35 -6.75 9.65 7.95
N LEU A 36 -6.48 8.66 7.10
CA LEU A 36 -7.44 7.60 6.77
C LEU A 36 -7.69 6.66 7.96
N ARG A 37 -6.66 6.34 8.74
CA ARG A 37 -6.81 5.55 9.98
C ARG A 37 -7.65 6.30 11.00
N ASP A 38 -7.34 7.56 11.25
CA ASP A 38 -8.09 8.40 12.18
C ASP A 38 -9.58 8.48 11.80
N ARG A 39 -9.88 8.54 10.49
CA ARG A 39 -11.27 8.48 9.99
C ARG A 39 -11.90 7.11 10.18
N ASN A 40 -11.16 6.04 9.91
CA ASN A 40 -11.65 4.66 10.03
C ASN A 40 -11.93 4.28 11.49
N ASP A 41 -11.26 4.91 12.45
CA ASP A 41 -11.50 4.69 13.89
C ASP A 41 -12.81 5.35 14.39
N ASN A 42 -13.55 6.05 13.52
CA ASN A 42 -14.87 6.59 13.84
C ASN A 42 -15.92 5.46 13.92
N GLU A 43 -16.41 5.21 15.12
CA GLU A 43 -17.43 4.18 15.42
C GLU A 43 -18.79 4.42 14.76
N SER A 44 -19.06 5.64 14.27
CA SER A 44 -20.33 5.99 13.62
C SER A 44 -20.38 5.63 12.13
N LEU A 45 -19.32 5.03 11.57
CA LEU A 45 -19.29 4.65 10.16
C LEU A 45 -20.13 3.40 9.88
N THR A 46 -20.79 3.38 8.73
CA THR A 46 -21.42 2.16 8.23
C THR A 46 -20.36 1.15 7.77
N ALA A 47 -20.78 -0.10 7.59
CA ALA A 47 -19.91 -1.16 7.07
C ALA A 47 -19.34 -0.81 5.68
N GLU A 48 -20.14 -0.21 4.80
CA GLU A 48 -19.72 0.19 3.45
C GLU A 48 -18.69 1.34 3.49
N GLN A 49 -18.93 2.36 4.31
CA GLN A 49 -17.98 3.46 4.50
C GLN A 49 -16.64 2.96 5.08
N THR A 50 -16.72 2.04 6.04
CA THR A 50 -15.54 1.37 6.61
C THR A 50 -14.79 0.58 5.55
N ALA A 51 -15.49 -0.20 4.71
CA ALA A 51 -14.88 -0.95 3.62
C ALA A 51 -14.17 -0.02 2.61
N ALA A 52 -14.79 1.10 2.25
CA ALA A 52 -14.19 2.09 1.36
C ALA A 52 -12.90 2.70 1.95
N LEU A 53 -12.89 3.07 3.24
CA LEU A 53 -11.68 3.57 3.91
C LEU A 53 -10.60 2.49 3.99
N ARG A 54 -10.95 1.24 4.30
CA ARG A 54 -10.00 0.12 4.31
C ARG A 54 -9.38 -0.13 2.94
N GLY A 55 -10.14 0.02 1.85
CA GLY A 55 -9.62 -0.03 0.48
C GLY A 55 -8.59 1.08 0.20
N GLN A 56 -8.89 2.32 0.61
CA GLN A 56 -7.97 3.44 0.47
C GLN A 56 -6.68 3.26 1.30
N ILE A 57 -6.82 2.73 2.53
CA ILE A 57 -5.69 2.38 3.40
C ILE A 57 -4.82 1.31 2.73
N ALA A 58 -5.43 0.26 2.18
CA ALA A 58 -4.70 -0.80 1.48
C ALA A 58 -3.92 -0.25 0.28
N HIS A 59 -4.52 0.65 -0.50
CA HIS A 59 -3.85 1.31 -1.61
C HIS A 59 -2.65 2.16 -1.16
N CYS A 60 -2.80 2.99 -0.12
CA CYS A 60 -1.69 3.79 0.43
C CYS A 60 -0.55 2.88 0.93
N LYS A 61 -0.89 1.78 1.61
CA LYS A 61 0.10 0.79 2.05
C LYS A 61 0.83 0.13 0.87
N ALA A 62 0.12 -0.18 -0.22
CA ALA A 62 0.73 -0.76 -1.42
C ALA A 62 1.72 0.21 -2.08
N MET A 63 1.39 1.51 -2.14
CA MET A 63 2.32 2.54 -2.63
C MET A 63 3.54 2.69 -1.70
N LEU A 64 3.34 2.74 -0.39
CA LEU A 64 4.42 2.80 0.60
C LEU A 64 5.28 1.52 0.64
N ALA A 65 4.83 0.42 0.05
CA ALA A 65 5.59 -0.82 -0.05
C ALA A 65 6.55 -0.85 -1.25
N LEU A 66 6.46 0.13 -2.17
CA LEU A 66 7.30 0.17 -3.37
C LEU A 66 8.79 0.35 -3.07
N ASP A 67 9.15 0.86 -1.88
CA ASP A 67 10.53 1.02 -1.42
C ASP A 67 11.02 -0.11 -0.49
N LYS A 68 10.18 -1.12 -0.24
CA LYS A 68 10.50 -2.26 0.62
C LYS A 68 10.81 -3.50 -0.21
N ASP A 69 11.81 -4.24 0.26
CA ASP A 69 12.07 -5.60 -0.22
C ASP A 69 11.16 -6.56 0.56
N LEU A 70 9.87 -6.55 0.21
CA LEU A 70 8.91 -7.48 0.80
C LEU A 70 9.13 -8.88 0.22
N PRO A 71 9.12 -9.94 1.05
CA PRO A 71 9.03 -11.31 0.55
C PRO A 71 7.75 -11.46 -0.25
N ILE A 72 7.83 -12.20 -1.35
CA ILE A 72 6.67 -12.59 -2.15
C ILE A 72 5.85 -13.52 -1.25
N SER A 73 4.73 -13.05 -0.68
CA SER A 73 3.81 -13.96 -0.02
C SER A 73 3.23 -14.90 -1.09
N PRO A 74 3.27 -16.23 -0.90
CA PRO A 74 2.56 -17.14 -1.79
C PRO A 74 1.07 -16.76 -1.78
N PRO A 75 0.36 -16.86 -2.91
CA PRO A 75 -1.08 -16.69 -2.91
C PRO A 75 -1.67 -17.68 -1.91
N ASP A 76 -2.65 -17.21 -1.14
CA ASP A 76 -3.31 -17.97 -0.07
C ASP A 76 -3.56 -19.42 -0.52
N SER A 77 -3.02 -20.36 0.24
CA SER A 77 -3.36 -21.78 0.06
C SER A 77 -4.78 -21.96 0.55
N GLU A 78 -5.73 -22.03 -0.38
CA GLU A 78 -7.08 -22.57 -0.16
C GLU A 78 -7.05 -24.00 0.37
#